data_AF-A0A9E1XSU3-F1
#
_entry.id   AF-A0A9E1XSU3-F1
#
_cell.length_a   1.000
_cell.length_b   1.000
_cell.length_c   1.000
_cell.angle_alpha   90.00
_cell.angle_beta   90.00
_cell.angle_gamma   90.00
#
_symmetry.space_group_name_H-M   'P 1'
#
loop_
_entity.id
_entity.type
_entity.pdbx_description
1 polymer ?
#
loop_
_entity_poly.entity_id
_entity_poly.type
_entity_poly.pdbx_seq_one_letter_code
_entity_poly.pdbx_strand_id
1 'polypeptide(L)'
;GAEHAQFLQGCAGNVNVKISGREAADTAGQILADAVRAAASSAQASASLDLRVASEVVHLPWVGIPTLAEARQALADAKTPGSKAQPFYRRPWAENLARTLEAGRPPDQADVLVQALKVGDAVFLALPGEVFAEIGLGIKQRAGVEHLFVVAYANNGEIGYIPTAAAFAEGGMEVDASPFYYGLFQLAPGCGEILAESALRVVRTVCAR
;
A
#
# COMPACT_ATOMS: atom_id res chain seq x y z
N GLY A 1 -29.36 -14.85 6.42
CA GLY A 1 -28.26 -14.16 7.12
C GLY A 1 -27.00 -14.31 6.28
N ALA A 2 -25.99 -13.46 6.47
CA ALA A 2 -24.69 -13.65 5.80
C ALA A 2 -24.01 -14.91 6.36
N GLU A 3 -23.73 -15.89 5.50
CA GLU A 3 -23.04 -17.14 5.88
C GLU A 3 -21.53 -16.94 6.06
N HIS A 4 -20.99 -15.91 5.41
CA HIS A 4 -19.57 -15.56 5.43
C HIS A 4 -19.39 -14.04 5.57
N ALA A 5 -18.33 -13.63 6.26
CA ALA A 5 -17.90 -12.25 6.37
C ALA A 5 -16.39 -12.17 6.09
N GLN A 6 -15.98 -11.15 5.33
CA GLN A 6 -14.58 -10.86 5.05
C GLN A 6 -14.31 -9.39 5.37
N PHE A 7 -13.16 -9.13 5.99
CA PHE A 7 -12.68 -7.79 6.29
C PHE A 7 -11.60 -7.41 5.31
N LEU A 8 -11.81 -6.31 4.60
CA LEU A 8 -10.85 -5.76 3.64
C LEU A 8 -10.11 -4.60 4.30
N GLN A 9 -8.79 -4.57 4.17
CA GLN A 9 -7.98 -3.48 4.72
C GLN A 9 -8.05 -2.25 3.81
N GLY A 10 -8.29 -1.10 4.43
CA GLY A 10 -8.14 0.19 3.77
C GLY A 10 -6.69 0.65 3.74
N CYS A 11 -6.48 1.90 3.34
CA CYS A 11 -5.17 2.56 3.42
C CYS A 11 -4.77 2.75 4.89
N ALA A 12 -3.96 1.84 5.41
CA ALA A 12 -3.55 1.77 6.81
C ALA A 12 -2.03 1.89 7.01
N GLY A 13 -1.29 2.31 5.98
CA GLY A 13 0.19 2.35 6.01
C GLY A 13 0.77 3.24 7.12
N ASN A 14 0.02 4.20 7.62
CA ASN A 14 0.40 5.03 8.77
C ASN A 14 -0.61 4.94 9.92
N VAL A 15 -1.42 3.88 9.97
CA VAL A 15 -2.44 3.66 11.00
C VAL A 15 -1.99 2.53 11.93
N ASN A 16 -1.52 2.92 13.11
CA ASN A 16 -1.04 1.99 14.12
C ASN A 16 -2.10 1.67 15.17
N VAL A 17 -2.17 0.39 15.56
CA VAL A 17 -2.98 -0.03 16.73
C VAL A 17 -2.36 0.55 18.01
N LYS A 18 -3.15 1.31 18.77
CA LYS A 18 -2.67 1.94 20.02
C LYS A 18 -2.60 0.99 21.20
N ILE A 19 -3.28 -0.16 21.11
CA ILE A 19 -3.39 -1.16 22.18
C ILE A 19 -3.18 -2.53 21.53
N SER A 20 -2.32 -3.33 22.14
CA SER A 20 -1.95 -4.66 21.67
C SER A 20 -2.24 -5.73 22.71
N GLY A 21 -2.44 -6.97 22.27
CA GLY A 21 -2.69 -8.11 23.15
C GLY A 21 -4.03 -8.78 22.85
N ARG A 22 -4.26 -9.93 23.49
CA ARG A 22 -5.43 -10.77 23.21
C ARG A 22 -6.75 -10.03 23.47
N GLU A 23 -6.85 -9.32 24.58
CA GLU A 23 -8.05 -8.57 24.95
C GLU A 23 -8.37 -7.43 23.97
N ALA A 24 -7.34 -6.72 23.50
CA ALA A 24 -7.49 -5.69 22.47
C ALA A 24 -7.96 -6.29 21.14
N ALA A 25 -7.43 -7.46 20.76
CA ALA A 25 -7.86 -8.19 19.58
C ALA A 25 -9.32 -8.68 19.70
N ASP A 26 -9.71 -9.22 20.85
CA ASP A 26 -11.09 -9.65 21.11
C ASP A 26 -12.06 -8.45 21.05
N THR A 27 -11.66 -7.30 21.61
CA THR A 27 -12.44 -6.06 21.54
C THR A 27 -12.60 -5.56 20.10
N ALA A 28 -11.51 -5.50 19.33
CA ALA A 28 -11.57 -5.12 17.92
C ALA A 28 -12.43 -6.09 17.09
N GLY A 29 -12.29 -7.39 17.35
CA GLY A 29 -13.11 -8.43 16.72
C GLY A 29 -14.59 -8.26 17.02
N GLN A 30 -14.95 -7.92 18.26
CA GLN A 30 -16.34 -7.65 18.64
C GLN A 30 -16.91 -6.42 17.92
N ILE A 31 -16.15 -5.32 17.87
CA ILE A 31 -16.52 -4.10 17.12
C ILE A 31 -16.79 -4.42 15.65
N LEU A 32 -15.90 -5.17 15.02
CA LEU A 32 -16.03 -5.59 13.63
C LEU A 32 -17.25 -6.50 13.41
N ALA A 33 -17.50 -7.44 14.32
CA ALA A 33 -18.66 -8.33 14.24
C ALA A 33 -19.99 -7.58 14.40
N ASP A 34 -20.06 -6.58 15.29
CA ASP A 34 -21.23 -5.74 15.46
C ASP A 34 -21.48 -4.85 14.23
N ALA A 35 -20.42 -4.31 13.62
CA ALA A 35 -20.53 -3.58 12.36
C ALA A 35 -21.08 -4.45 11.23
N VAL A 36 -20.63 -5.71 11.10
CA VAL A 36 -21.17 -6.66 10.11
C VAL A 36 -22.65 -6.95 10.38
N ARG A 37 -23.04 -7.18 11.64
CA ARG A 37 -24.46 -7.41 12.00
C ARG A 37 -25.34 -6.21 11.62
N ALA A 38 -24.90 -5.00 11.95
CA ALA A 38 -25.63 -3.78 11.65
C ALA A 38 -25.75 -3.52 10.13
N ALA A 39 -24.67 -3.73 9.39
CA ALA A 39 -24.67 -3.65 7.93
C ALA A 39 -25.61 -4.69 7.32
N ALA A 40 -25.54 -5.95 7.76
CA ALA A 40 -26.39 -7.03 7.25
C ALA A 40 -27.89 -6.80 7.54
N SER A 41 -28.25 -6.16 8.66
CA SER A 41 -29.65 -5.85 8.97
C SER A 41 -30.25 -4.70 8.16
N SER A 42 -29.41 -3.85 7.57
CA SER A 42 -29.82 -2.65 6.83
C SER A 42 -29.44 -2.67 5.35
N ALA A 43 -28.71 -3.69 4.89
CA ALA A 43 -28.26 -3.83 3.53
C ALA A 43 -29.43 -3.88 2.54
N GLN A 44 -29.27 -3.19 1.42
CA GLN A 44 -30.21 -3.19 0.31
C GLN A 44 -29.53 -3.80 -0.91
N ALA A 45 -30.30 -4.57 -1.69
CA ALA A 45 -29.80 -5.06 -2.96
C ALA A 45 -29.73 -3.91 -3.98
N SER A 46 -28.66 -3.87 -4.76
CA SER A 46 -28.59 -2.98 -5.92
C SER A 46 -29.72 -3.27 -6.91
N ALA A 47 -30.21 -2.22 -7.57
CA ALA A 47 -31.29 -2.34 -8.55
C ALA A 47 -30.88 -3.15 -9.81
N SER A 48 -29.59 -3.26 -10.08
CA SER A 48 -29.04 -4.05 -11.18
C SER A 48 -27.69 -4.66 -10.82
N LEU A 49 -27.33 -5.75 -11.51
CA LEU A 49 -26.02 -6.38 -11.42
C LEU A 49 -25.09 -5.83 -12.52
N ASP A 50 -24.77 -4.54 -12.42
CA ASP A 50 -23.78 -3.90 -13.30
C ASP A 50 -22.36 -4.33 -12.87
N LEU A 51 -21.72 -5.17 -13.68
CA LEU A 51 -20.39 -5.72 -13.43
C LEU A 51 -19.39 -5.08 -14.41
N ARG A 52 -18.43 -4.34 -13.88
CA ARG A 52 -17.40 -3.68 -14.70
C ARG A 52 -16.05 -3.75 -14.03
N VAL A 53 -15.01 -3.89 -14.83
CA VAL A 53 -13.63 -3.90 -14.36
C VAL A 53 -12.80 -2.98 -15.22
N ALA A 54 -11.88 -2.26 -14.57
CA ALA A 54 -10.83 -1.52 -15.24
C ALA A 54 -9.55 -1.66 -14.43
N SER A 55 -8.40 -1.62 -15.11
CA SER A 55 -7.11 -1.60 -14.45
C SER A 55 -6.09 -0.79 -15.24
N GLU A 56 -5.11 -0.27 -14.54
CA GLU A 56 -3.99 0.50 -15.09
C GLU A 56 -2.69 0.03 -14.44
N VAL A 57 -1.67 -0.21 -15.26
CA VAL A 57 -0.30 -0.35 -14.76
C VAL A 57 0.25 1.05 -14.55
N VAL A 58 0.68 1.32 -13.32
CA VAL A 58 1.20 2.60 -12.86
C VAL A 58 2.68 2.46 -12.58
N HIS A 59 3.44 3.43 -13.05
CA HIS A 59 4.88 3.49 -12.90
C HIS A 59 5.23 4.39 -11.72
N LEU A 60 5.78 3.80 -10.66
CA LEU A 60 6.18 4.52 -9.45
C LEU A 60 7.71 4.61 -9.39
N PRO A 61 8.31 5.79 -9.64
CA PRO A 61 9.76 5.93 -9.70
C PRO A 61 10.43 5.69 -8.34
N TRP A 62 11.63 5.11 -8.36
CA TRP A 62 12.50 5.08 -7.18
C TRP A 62 13.19 6.44 -7.00
N VAL A 63 13.56 6.80 -5.77
CA VAL A 63 14.44 7.97 -5.52
C VAL A 63 15.74 7.86 -6.33
N GLY A 64 16.24 6.62 -6.46
CA GLY A 64 17.40 6.28 -7.26
C GLY A 64 17.87 4.88 -6.90
N ILE A 65 18.46 4.20 -7.88
CA ILE A 65 19.10 2.90 -7.66
C ILE A 65 20.61 3.12 -7.52
N PRO A 66 21.20 2.76 -6.36
CA PRO A 66 22.64 2.84 -6.15
C PRO A 66 23.43 2.11 -7.23
N THR A 67 24.66 2.55 -7.46
CA THR A 67 25.63 1.83 -8.28
C THR A 67 26.08 0.55 -7.56
N LEU A 68 26.60 -0.41 -8.33
CA LEU A 68 27.17 -1.62 -7.75
C LEU A 68 28.34 -1.31 -6.79
N ALA A 69 29.12 -0.27 -7.07
CA ALA A 69 30.20 0.19 -6.20
C ALA A 69 29.66 0.68 -4.84
N GLU A 70 28.63 1.53 -4.86
CA GLU A 70 27.97 2.01 -3.63
C GLU A 70 27.33 0.87 -2.84
N ALA A 71 26.70 -0.10 -3.51
CA ALA A 71 26.12 -1.28 -2.85
C ALA A 71 27.18 -2.16 -2.18
N ARG A 72 28.32 -2.39 -2.85
CA ARG A 72 29.44 -3.14 -2.28
C ARG A 72 30.05 -2.42 -1.08
N GLN A 73 30.13 -1.09 -1.13
CA GLN A 73 30.59 -0.29 0.00
C GLN A 73 29.62 -0.40 1.18
N ALA A 74 28.31 -0.23 0.95
CA ALA A 74 27.29 -0.37 1.99
C ALA A 74 27.32 -1.76 2.65
N LEU A 75 27.59 -2.81 1.87
CA LEU A 75 27.76 -4.17 2.39
C LEU A 75 29.03 -4.33 3.25
N ALA A 76 30.16 -3.73 2.82
CA ALA A 76 31.39 -3.73 3.61
C ALA A 76 31.21 -2.99 4.94
N ASP A 77 30.56 -1.83 4.91
CA ASP A 77 30.25 -1.03 6.11
C ASP A 77 29.35 -1.79 7.07
N ALA A 78 28.32 -2.46 6.56
CA ALA A 78 27.40 -3.28 7.36
C ALA A 78 28.06 -4.54 7.97
N LYS A 79 29.22 -4.98 7.46
CA LYS A 79 30.01 -6.11 7.98
C LYS A 79 31.07 -5.69 9.00
N THR A 80 31.36 -4.39 9.12
CA THR A 80 32.45 -3.89 9.97
C THR A 80 32.09 -4.03 11.47
N PRO A 81 32.85 -4.82 12.26
CA PRO A 81 32.61 -4.99 13.69
C PRO A 81 32.79 -3.67 14.45
N GLY A 82 31.88 -3.34 15.36
CA GLY A 82 31.99 -2.13 16.20
C GLY A 82 31.49 -0.83 15.55
N SER A 83 30.93 -0.89 14.33
CA SER A 83 30.05 0.20 13.87
C SER A 83 28.90 0.35 14.87
N LYS A 84 28.54 1.60 15.25
CA LYS A 84 27.39 1.87 16.12
C LYS A 84 26.23 1.00 15.65
N ALA A 85 25.63 0.22 16.54
CA ALA A 85 24.67 -0.85 16.23
C ALA A 85 23.81 -0.50 15.01
N GLN A 86 24.22 -0.99 13.84
CA GLN A 86 23.41 -0.79 12.66
C GLN A 86 22.13 -1.60 12.88
N PRO A 87 20.95 -1.05 12.52
CA PRO A 87 19.71 -1.79 12.64
C PRO A 87 19.84 -3.16 11.94
N PHE A 88 19.24 -4.20 12.53
CA PHE A 88 19.41 -5.60 12.09
C PHE A 88 19.06 -5.83 10.61
N TYR A 89 18.24 -4.97 10.02
CA TYR A 89 17.84 -5.01 8.60
C TYR A 89 18.87 -4.44 7.62
N ARG A 90 19.85 -3.63 8.08
CA ARG A 90 20.83 -2.97 7.19
C ARG A 90 21.70 -3.95 6.41
N ARG A 91 22.20 -4.99 7.10
CA ARG A 91 23.05 -6.00 6.48
C ARG A 91 22.28 -6.87 5.46
N PRO A 92 21.12 -7.47 5.79
CA PRO A 92 20.31 -8.20 4.82
C PRO A 92 19.94 -7.35 3.60
N TRP A 93 19.59 -6.08 3.80
CA TRP A 93 19.31 -5.16 2.70
C TRP A 93 20.55 -4.94 1.82
N ALA A 94 21.71 -4.65 2.40
CA ALA A 94 22.93 -4.42 1.63
C ALA A 94 23.39 -5.67 0.86
N GLU A 95 23.22 -6.86 1.47
CA GLU A 95 23.45 -8.15 0.79
C GLU A 95 22.48 -8.33 -0.38
N ASN A 96 21.19 -8.01 -0.20
CA ASN A 96 20.20 -8.09 -1.25
C ASN A 96 20.49 -7.11 -2.39
N LEU A 97 20.78 -5.85 -2.06
CA LEU A 97 21.10 -4.80 -3.01
C LEU A 97 22.30 -5.18 -3.88
N ALA A 98 23.40 -5.65 -3.26
CA ALA A 98 24.58 -6.08 -3.99
C ALA A 98 24.27 -7.23 -4.95
N ARG A 99 23.56 -8.27 -4.50
CA ARG A 99 23.15 -9.39 -5.36
C ARG A 99 22.28 -8.94 -6.53
N THR A 100 21.29 -8.09 -6.27
CA THR A 100 20.40 -7.56 -7.31
C THR A 100 21.20 -6.82 -8.38
N LEU A 101 22.11 -5.93 -7.99
CA LEU A 101 22.92 -5.15 -8.93
C LEU A 101 23.97 -6.00 -9.66
N GLU A 102 24.48 -7.07 -9.04
CA GLU A 102 25.37 -8.04 -9.71
C GLU A 102 24.63 -8.87 -10.77
N ALA A 103 23.34 -9.15 -10.56
CA ALA A 103 22.49 -9.82 -11.55
C ALA A 103 22.07 -8.90 -12.71
N GLY A 104 22.13 -7.59 -12.51
CA GLY A 104 21.80 -6.58 -13.50
C GLY A 104 21.06 -5.39 -12.88
N ARG A 105 21.18 -4.21 -13.47
CA ARG A 105 20.47 -3.02 -12.96
C ARG A 105 18.96 -3.22 -13.17
N PRO A 106 18.13 -3.18 -12.10
CA PRO A 106 16.68 -3.27 -12.25
C PRO A 106 16.10 -1.99 -12.86
N PRO A 107 14.82 -2.00 -13.30
CA PRO A 107 14.12 -0.80 -13.73
C PRO A 107 14.15 0.29 -12.66
N ASP A 108 14.22 1.55 -13.08
CA ASP A 108 14.25 2.75 -12.23
C ASP A 108 12.90 3.11 -11.58
N GLN A 109 11.95 2.19 -11.69
CA GLN A 109 10.60 2.31 -11.14
C GLN A 109 10.03 0.94 -10.74
N ALA A 110 8.96 0.99 -9.96
CA ALA A 110 8.05 -0.13 -9.77
C ALA A 110 6.87 -0.04 -10.74
N ASP A 111 6.52 -1.17 -11.35
CA ASP A 111 5.28 -1.29 -12.10
C ASP A 111 4.22 -1.92 -11.18
N VAL A 112 3.17 -1.16 -10.88
CA VAL A 112 2.11 -1.57 -9.95
C VAL A 112 0.72 -1.51 -10.58
N LEU A 113 -0.19 -2.39 -10.16
CA LEU A 113 -1.53 -2.50 -10.73
C LEU A 113 -2.56 -1.81 -9.84
N VAL A 114 -3.21 -0.78 -10.40
CA VAL A 114 -4.42 -0.20 -9.84
C VAL A 114 -5.61 -0.81 -10.55
N GLN A 115 -6.59 -1.31 -9.80
CA GLN A 115 -7.76 -1.98 -10.37
C GLN A 115 -9.04 -1.52 -9.67
N ALA A 116 -10.12 -1.29 -10.43
CA ALA A 116 -11.45 -1.11 -9.87
C ALA A 116 -12.40 -2.19 -10.39
N LEU A 117 -13.23 -2.70 -9.49
CA LEU A 117 -14.33 -3.61 -9.75
C LEU A 117 -15.63 -2.95 -9.29
N LYS A 118 -16.55 -2.71 -10.22
CA LYS A 118 -17.91 -2.29 -9.93
C LYS A 118 -18.81 -3.52 -9.86
N VAL A 119 -19.61 -3.59 -8.79
CA VAL A 119 -20.64 -4.62 -8.59
C VAL A 119 -21.92 -3.92 -8.15
N GLY A 120 -22.88 -3.79 -9.06
CA GLY A 120 -24.08 -3.00 -8.82
C GLY A 120 -23.70 -1.56 -8.50
N ASP A 121 -24.10 -1.05 -7.33
CA ASP A 121 -23.82 0.33 -6.91
C ASP A 121 -22.48 0.49 -6.20
N ALA A 122 -21.83 -0.61 -5.80
CA ALA A 122 -20.55 -0.60 -5.10
C ALA A 122 -19.37 -0.60 -6.07
N VAL A 123 -18.31 0.13 -5.70
CA VAL A 123 -17.02 0.11 -6.39
C VAL A 123 -15.92 -0.26 -5.40
N PHE A 124 -15.17 -1.32 -5.73
CA PHE A 124 -13.99 -1.75 -5.00
C PHE A 124 -12.76 -1.30 -5.77
N LEU A 125 -11.99 -0.40 -5.17
CA LEU A 125 -10.71 0.08 -5.71
C LEU A 125 -9.58 -0.64 -4.99
N ALA A 126 -8.88 -1.52 -5.70
CA ALA A 126 -7.72 -2.24 -5.23
C ALA A 126 -6.43 -1.43 -5.49
N LEU A 127 -5.68 -1.16 -4.42
CA LEU A 127 -4.41 -0.45 -4.44
C LEU A 127 -3.27 -1.34 -3.90
N PRO A 128 -2.09 -1.29 -4.53
CA PRO A 128 -0.91 -2.04 -4.13
C PRO A 128 -0.23 -1.41 -2.91
N GLY A 129 0.46 -2.25 -2.13
CA GLY A 129 1.31 -1.82 -1.01
C GLY A 129 0.58 -1.24 0.19
N GLU A 130 1.37 -0.64 1.09
CA GLU A 130 0.90 -0.04 2.34
C GLU A 130 0.65 1.46 2.16
N VAL A 131 -0.48 1.77 1.53
CA VAL A 131 -0.86 3.14 1.21
C VAL A 131 -1.24 3.93 2.47
N PHE A 132 -0.76 5.17 2.59
CA PHE A 132 -1.11 6.07 3.69
C PHE A 132 -2.60 6.47 3.67
N ALA A 133 -3.18 6.67 4.85
CA ALA A 133 -4.61 6.90 5.02
C ALA A 133 -5.10 8.16 4.28
N GLU A 134 -4.30 9.22 4.25
CA GLU A 134 -4.58 10.49 3.59
C GLU A 134 -4.83 10.32 2.09
N ILE A 135 -4.08 9.43 1.44
CA ILE A 135 -4.25 9.13 0.02
C ILE A 135 -5.61 8.48 -0.22
N GLY A 136 -5.94 7.44 0.56
CA GLY A 136 -7.23 6.75 0.47
C GLY A 136 -8.42 7.68 0.74
N LEU A 137 -8.31 8.52 1.77
CA LEU A 137 -9.34 9.54 2.09
C LEU A 137 -9.48 10.58 0.97
N GLY A 138 -8.35 11.05 0.41
CA GLY A 138 -8.35 11.99 -0.70
C GLY A 138 -8.99 11.42 -1.97
N ILE A 139 -8.74 10.14 -2.28
CA ILE A 139 -9.41 9.44 -3.39
C ILE A 139 -10.93 9.42 -3.14
N LYS A 140 -11.39 9.01 -1.96
CA LYS A 140 -12.82 8.94 -1.63
C LYS A 140 -13.51 10.30 -1.76
N GLN A 141 -12.89 11.37 -1.29
CA GLN A 141 -13.42 12.72 -1.40
C GLN A 141 -13.55 13.19 -2.85
N ARG A 142 -12.60 12.82 -3.72
CA ARG A 142 -12.53 13.27 -5.11
C ARG A 142 -13.30 12.40 -6.10
N ALA A 143 -13.57 11.14 -5.77
CA ALA A 143 -14.19 10.19 -6.70
C ALA A 143 -15.66 10.49 -7.00
N GLY A 144 -16.40 11.11 -6.07
CA GLY A 144 -17.83 11.36 -6.23
C GLY A 144 -18.68 10.07 -6.30
N VAL A 145 -18.21 8.98 -5.68
CA VAL A 145 -18.87 7.67 -5.66
C VAL A 145 -19.30 7.35 -4.23
N GLU A 146 -20.60 7.17 -4.01
CA GLU A 146 -21.19 6.96 -2.69
C GLU A 146 -20.67 5.67 -2.02
N HIS A 147 -20.69 4.56 -2.74
CA HIS A 147 -20.28 3.24 -2.23
C HIS A 147 -18.88 2.84 -2.74
N LEU A 148 -17.89 3.72 -2.53
CA LEU A 148 -16.50 3.45 -2.86
C LEU A 148 -15.74 2.83 -1.67
N PHE A 149 -15.29 1.60 -1.87
CA PHE A 149 -14.43 0.85 -0.96
C PHE A 149 -13.00 0.89 -1.49
N VAL A 150 -12.11 1.61 -0.80
CA VAL A 150 -10.67 1.59 -1.10
C VAL A 150 -10.05 0.44 -0.33
N VAL A 151 -9.43 -0.49 -1.04
CA VAL A 151 -8.83 -1.72 -0.54
C VAL A 151 -7.33 -1.65 -0.83
N ALA A 152 -6.50 -1.43 0.19
CA ALA A 152 -5.05 -1.45 0.06
C ALA A 152 -4.52 -2.89 0.23
N TYR A 153 -3.20 -3.08 0.16
CA TYR A 153 -2.57 -4.41 0.23
C TYR A 153 -3.08 -5.37 -0.86
N ALA A 154 -3.64 -4.82 -1.94
CA ALA A 154 -4.28 -5.56 -3.01
C ALA A 154 -3.49 -5.37 -4.30
N ASN A 155 -3.41 -6.44 -5.09
CA ASN A 155 -2.54 -6.51 -6.26
C ASN A 155 -1.04 -6.41 -5.92
N ASN A 156 -0.22 -6.90 -6.85
CA ASN A 156 1.24 -6.95 -6.74
C ASN A 156 1.76 -7.78 -5.54
N GLY A 157 3.08 -7.97 -5.51
CA GLY A 157 3.80 -8.47 -4.33
C GLY A 157 4.17 -7.33 -3.38
N GLU A 158 5.18 -7.59 -2.55
CA GLU A 158 5.71 -6.61 -1.59
C GLU A 158 6.30 -5.37 -2.30
N ILE A 159 5.69 -4.20 -2.08
CA ILE A 159 6.17 -2.90 -2.58
C ILE A 159 6.42 -1.90 -1.44
N GLY A 160 6.16 -2.30 -0.19
CA GLY A 160 6.32 -1.47 0.99
C GLY A 160 5.30 -0.32 1.09
N TYR A 161 5.69 0.69 1.87
CA TYR A 161 4.86 1.87 2.13
C TYR A 161 4.78 2.80 0.94
N ILE A 162 3.57 3.34 0.73
CA ILE A 162 3.31 4.39 -0.26
C ILE A 162 2.84 5.64 0.51
N PRO A 163 3.80 6.49 0.93
CA PRO A 163 3.50 7.71 1.68
C PRO A 163 3.04 8.85 0.75
N THR A 164 2.49 9.90 1.37
CA THR A 164 2.26 11.18 0.68
C THR A 164 3.59 11.88 0.41
N ALA A 165 3.62 12.78 -0.58
CA ALA A 165 4.78 13.63 -0.80
C ALA A 165 5.16 14.46 0.44
N ALA A 166 4.17 14.91 1.21
CA ALA A 166 4.37 15.67 2.44
C ALA A 166 5.05 14.84 3.55
N ALA A 167 4.71 13.56 3.67
CA ALA A 167 5.29 12.68 4.68
C ALA A 167 6.81 12.46 4.50
N PHE A 168 7.34 12.62 3.29
CA PHE A 168 8.80 12.61 3.08
C PHE A 168 9.53 13.76 3.79
N ALA A 169 8.87 14.90 4.01
CA ALA A 169 9.45 16.00 4.77
C ALA A 169 9.37 15.77 6.29
N GLU A 170 8.40 14.98 6.76
CA GLU A 170 8.21 14.62 8.16
C GLU A 170 9.13 13.46 8.59
N GLY A 171 9.48 12.58 7.64
CA GLY A 171 10.27 11.38 7.88
C GLY A 171 9.48 10.32 8.64
N GLY A 172 10.20 9.41 9.31
CA GLY A 172 9.61 8.35 10.13
C GLY A 172 10.03 6.95 9.67
N MET A 173 9.70 5.92 10.45
CA MET A 173 10.13 4.55 10.13
C MET A 173 9.58 4.08 8.78
N GLU A 174 8.31 4.40 8.52
CA GLU A 174 7.55 4.06 7.33
C GLU A 174 8.16 4.70 6.07
N VAL A 175 8.85 5.84 6.20
CA VAL A 175 9.48 6.58 5.10
C VAL A 175 10.98 6.27 4.98
N ASP A 176 11.71 6.35 6.09
CA ASP A 176 13.18 6.38 6.12
C ASP A 176 13.82 5.01 6.35
N ALA A 177 13.09 4.08 6.99
CA ALA A 177 13.62 2.78 7.40
C ALA A 177 13.00 1.61 6.64
N SER A 178 11.74 1.73 6.25
CA SER A 178 10.95 0.64 5.67
C SER A 178 11.52 0.04 4.38
N PRO A 179 12.14 0.79 3.44
CA PRO A 179 12.73 0.17 2.25
C PRO A 179 13.85 -0.80 2.62
N PHE A 180 14.62 -0.46 3.67
CA PHE A 180 15.67 -1.31 4.19
C PHE A 180 15.12 -2.55 4.91
N TYR A 181 13.97 -2.40 5.59
CA TYR A 181 13.30 -3.52 6.24
C TYR A 181 12.77 -4.54 5.23
N TYR A 182 12.15 -4.08 4.14
CA TYR A 182 11.58 -4.93 3.09
C TYR A 182 12.59 -5.41 2.04
N GLY A 183 13.83 -4.93 2.09
CA GLY A 183 14.83 -5.27 1.07
C GLY A 183 14.57 -4.59 -0.29
N LEU A 184 13.82 -3.49 -0.29
CA LEU A 184 13.34 -2.76 -1.47
C LEU A 184 14.12 -1.45 -1.71
N PHE A 185 13.86 -0.82 -2.86
CA PHE A 185 14.24 0.55 -3.15
C PHE A 185 13.20 1.52 -2.60
N GLN A 186 13.63 2.73 -2.21
CA GLN A 186 12.71 3.76 -1.73
C GLN A 186 11.96 4.38 -2.90
N LEU A 187 10.63 4.42 -2.83
CA LEU A 187 9.79 5.17 -3.74
C LEU A 187 10.09 6.66 -3.67
N ALA A 188 10.04 7.36 -4.80
CA ALA A 188 10.26 8.80 -4.85
C ALA A 188 9.06 9.57 -4.22
N PRO A 189 9.31 10.77 -3.66
CA PRO A 189 8.23 11.69 -3.29
C PRO A 189 7.26 11.91 -4.45
N GLY A 190 5.95 11.87 -4.17
CA GLY A 190 4.91 11.99 -5.19
C GLY A 190 4.30 10.66 -5.66
N CYS A 191 4.88 9.50 -5.31
CA CYS A 191 4.34 8.21 -5.74
C CYS A 191 2.91 7.95 -5.25
N GLY A 192 2.58 8.38 -4.03
CA GLY A 192 1.21 8.30 -3.51
C GLY A 192 0.20 9.11 -4.33
N GLU A 193 0.60 10.31 -4.76
CA GLU A 193 -0.22 11.18 -5.59
C GLU A 193 -0.37 10.63 -7.02
N ILE A 194 0.69 10.08 -7.62
CA ILE A 194 0.63 9.39 -8.92
C ILE A 194 -0.38 8.24 -8.85
N LEU A 195 -0.30 7.42 -7.79
CA LEU A 195 -1.21 6.32 -7.55
C LEU A 195 -2.66 6.81 -7.41
N ALA A 196 -2.89 7.90 -6.68
CA ALA A 196 -4.21 8.49 -6.47
C ALA A 196 -4.85 8.99 -7.78
N GLU A 197 -4.06 9.59 -8.67
CA GLU A 197 -4.57 10.04 -9.97
C GLU A 197 -4.97 8.87 -10.87
N SER A 198 -4.19 7.77 -10.86
CA SER A 198 -4.58 6.55 -11.57
C SER A 198 -5.83 5.92 -10.98
N ALA A 199 -5.91 5.82 -9.65
CA ALA A 199 -7.10 5.34 -8.96
C ALA A 199 -8.37 6.09 -9.39
N LEU A 200 -8.31 7.42 -9.46
CA LEU A 200 -9.45 8.23 -9.91
C LEU A 200 -9.78 8.04 -11.39
N ARG A 201 -8.79 7.76 -12.26
CA ARG A 201 -9.05 7.39 -13.67
C ARG A 201 -9.77 6.05 -13.75
N VAL A 202 -9.24 5.02 -13.08
CA VAL A 202 -9.80 3.66 -13.11
C VAL A 202 -11.22 3.62 -12.52
N VAL A 203 -11.46 4.34 -11.41
CA VAL A 203 -12.81 4.49 -10.84
C VAL A 203 -13.76 5.20 -11.81
N ARG A 204 -13.32 6.29 -12.46
CA ARG A 204 -14.15 6.97 -13.46
C ARG A 204 -14.50 6.06 -14.64
N THR A 205 -13.56 5.21 -15.09
CA THR A 205 -13.79 4.27 -16.19
C THR A 205 -14.91 3.28 -15.86
N VAL A 206 -14.92 2.68 -14.66
CA VAL A 206 -15.99 1.74 -14.29
C VAL A 206 -17.32 2.43 -14.00
N CYS A 207 -17.32 3.73 -13.69
CA CYS A 207 -18.54 4.51 -13.44
C CYS A 207 -19.10 5.23 -14.68
N ALA A 208 -18.33 5.34 -15.77
CA ALA A 208 -18.77 5.99 -17.00
C ALA A 208 -19.85 5.14 -17.68
N ARG A 209 -21.00 5.72 -18.05
CA ARG A 209 -22.17 4.99 -18.56
C ARG A 209 -21.87 4.10 -19.75
#